data_AF-A0A0F2R7P7-F1
#
_entry.id   AF-A0A0F2R7P7-F1
#
_cell.length_a   1.000
_cell.length_b   1.000
_cell.length_c   1.000
_cell.angle_alpha   90.00
_cell.angle_beta   90.00
_cell.angle_gamma   90.00
#
_symmetry.space_group_name_H-M   'P 1'
#
loop_
_entity.id
_entity.type
_entity.pdbx_description
1 polymer ?
#
loop_
_entity_poly.entity_id
_entity_poly.type
_entity_poly.pdbx_seq_one_letter_code
_entity_poly.pdbx_strand_id
1 'polypeptide(L)'
;MNDSRSNRPGNRPNGGRLTFLAAATALGVGLAGLPVAAQQGWGQPGSQQEGPIRLIPPSTDTPASTDTPAEPPSQDWRLRDHTLRDGRPAQAAPRLPREVVSGIQASDSLDAVSIDATGVLDAALGGLPVDMWGGSRRDVIGHALQAMPVAAPSPVRQGLARTLLLTVASPPTGPGPALIELRAERLVALGATSDALRLVAAVPDDKITETLAKVRVESLMVEGRLDDACAAAETGITRWDAPVWQKTQAFCDLRADRREQANLAMTMLREQGIDDPAFLWAAEQLSGLRGPAPSEIGTPTPLAVAMLLATGRTLPASLLDAPEPWVLRAVALSADTAA
;
A
#
# COMPACT_ATOMS: atom_id res chain seq x y z
N MET A 1 70.25 49.32 -7.38
CA MET A 1 69.57 50.00 -6.25
C MET A 1 68.78 48.95 -5.48
N ASN A 2 69.41 48.25 -4.54
CA ASN A 2 69.42 48.48 -3.08
C ASN A 2 68.06 48.17 -2.41
N ASP A 3 67.87 46.96 -1.83
CA ASP A 3 68.17 46.55 -0.42
C ASP A 3 67.18 47.17 0.59
N SER A 4 66.43 46.41 1.39
CA SER A 4 66.89 45.69 2.61
C SER A 4 65.78 44.71 3.08
N ARG A 5 65.98 43.40 3.28
CA ARG A 5 66.65 42.65 4.37
C ARG A 5 66.05 42.79 5.79
N SER A 6 65.62 41.64 6.34
CA SER A 6 65.88 41.12 7.73
C SER A 6 64.76 40.15 8.13
N ASN A 7 64.93 39.00 8.80
CA ASN A 7 66.02 38.07 9.07
C ASN A 7 65.37 36.82 9.73
N ARG A 8 65.97 35.64 9.51
CA ARG A 8 65.72 34.32 10.13
C ARG A 8 66.19 34.29 11.61
N PRO A 9 66.08 33.21 12.46
CA PRO A 9 66.08 31.75 12.19
C PRO A 9 65.01 30.95 13.00
N GLY A 10 64.74 29.65 12.90
CA GLY A 10 65.46 28.45 12.47
C GLY A 10 65.65 27.51 13.68
N ASN A 11 64.89 26.40 13.81
CA ASN A 11 65.36 25.08 14.33
C ASN A 11 64.24 24.01 14.36
N ARG A 12 64.57 22.78 13.93
CA ARG A 12 63.97 21.48 14.38
C ARG A 12 64.88 20.92 15.51
N PRO A 13 64.76 19.71 16.14
CA PRO A 13 63.86 18.56 15.93
C PRO A 13 63.39 17.81 17.23
N ASN A 14 62.77 16.63 17.04
CA ASN A 14 62.78 15.41 17.87
C ASN A 14 61.94 15.24 19.15
N GLY A 15 61.24 14.08 19.20
CA GLY A 15 61.29 13.18 20.37
C GLY A 15 59.93 12.69 20.89
N GLY A 16 59.71 11.38 20.92
CA GLY A 16 58.76 10.76 21.85
C GLY A 16 57.94 9.57 21.33
N ARG A 17 58.58 8.42 21.11
CA ARG A 17 57.90 7.11 21.16
C ARG A 17 57.60 6.77 22.62
N LEU A 18 56.37 6.39 22.97
CA LEU A 18 56.10 5.58 24.16
C LEU A 18 54.98 4.57 23.89
N THR A 19 55.44 3.33 23.77
CA THR A 19 54.76 2.04 23.93
C THR A 19 53.93 2.00 25.22
N PHE A 20 52.71 1.45 25.16
CA PHE A 20 52.03 0.91 26.35
C PHE A 20 51.87 -0.61 26.22
N LEU A 21 52.43 -1.29 27.21
CA LEU A 21 52.50 -2.73 27.42
C LEU A 21 51.20 -3.26 28.01
N ALA A 22 50.91 -4.51 27.64
CA ALA A 22 49.94 -5.40 28.25
C ALA A 22 50.19 -5.62 29.75
N ALA A 23 49.11 -5.83 30.51
CA ALA A 23 49.15 -6.53 31.79
C ALA A 23 47.91 -7.44 31.91
N ALA A 24 48.17 -8.74 31.85
CA ALA A 24 47.25 -9.78 32.24
C ALA A 24 47.39 -10.06 33.73
N THR A 25 46.28 -10.22 34.44
CA THR A 25 46.25 -10.94 35.73
C THR A 25 44.95 -11.74 35.83
N ALA A 26 45.12 -13.05 35.92
CA ALA A 26 44.10 -14.04 36.23
C ALA A 26 44.10 -14.37 37.72
N LEU A 27 43.00 -15.00 38.16
CA LEU A 27 42.80 -15.93 39.30
C LEU A 27 41.86 -15.44 40.40
N GLY A 28 40.88 -16.30 40.73
CA GLY A 28 40.13 -16.24 41.98
C GLY A 28 38.80 -16.98 41.98
N VAL A 29 38.82 -18.28 42.28
CA VAL A 29 37.67 -19.20 42.43
C VAL A 29 36.92 -18.93 43.75
N GLY A 30 35.59 -19.14 43.77
CA GLY A 30 34.80 -19.20 45.01
C GLY A 30 33.39 -19.77 44.79
N LEU A 31 33.20 -21.05 45.16
CA LEU A 31 31.93 -21.78 45.23
C LEU A 31 31.13 -21.38 46.50
N ALA A 32 29.82 -21.15 46.37
CA ALA A 32 28.85 -21.39 47.45
C ALA A 32 27.38 -21.41 46.96
N GLY A 33 26.72 -22.56 47.13
CA GLY A 33 25.43 -22.71 47.82
C GLY A 33 24.14 -22.04 47.29
N LEU A 34 23.19 -22.87 46.89
CA LEU A 34 21.77 -22.60 46.60
C LEU A 34 21.02 -21.91 47.78
N PRO A 35 19.84 -21.32 47.51
CA PRO A 35 18.65 -22.10 47.85
C PRO A 35 17.56 -22.13 46.76
N VAL A 36 16.95 -23.31 46.70
CA VAL A 36 15.64 -23.62 46.11
C VAL A 36 14.56 -22.86 46.88
N ALA A 37 13.69 -22.12 46.17
CA ALA A 37 12.45 -21.59 46.72
C ALA A 37 11.28 -21.92 45.79
N ALA A 38 10.47 -22.86 46.28
CA ALA A 38 9.03 -23.03 46.17
C ALA A 38 8.26 -22.53 44.92
N GLN A 39 7.63 -23.51 44.30
CA GLN A 39 6.41 -23.43 43.50
C GLN A 39 5.35 -22.49 44.12
N GLN A 40 4.79 -21.62 43.30
CA GLN A 40 3.41 -21.16 43.45
C GLN A 40 2.72 -21.22 42.09
N GLY A 41 1.79 -22.17 41.98
CA GLY A 41 0.95 -22.38 40.82
C GLY A 41 0.02 -21.21 40.63
N TRP A 42 0.02 -20.66 39.41
CA TRP A 42 -1.01 -19.76 38.96
C TRP A 42 -2.15 -20.62 38.41
N GLY A 43 -3.23 -20.68 39.19
CA GLY A 43 -4.45 -21.37 38.82
C GLY A 43 -5.03 -20.82 37.53
N GLN A 44 -5.40 -21.75 36.64
CA GLN A 44 -6.29 -21.49 35.52
C GLN A 44 -7.70 -21.22 36.07
N PRO A 45 -8.41 -20.16 35.64
CA PRO A 45 -9.85 -20.17 35.65
C PRO A 45 -10.30 -21.06 34.48
N GLY A 46 -10.77 -22.27 34.81
CA GLY A 46 -11.47 -23.13 33.88
C GLY A 46 -12.83 -22.52 33.53
N SER A 47 -13.02 -22.11 32.29
CA SER A 47 -14.33 -22.09 31.66
C SER A 47 -14.46 -23.38 30.85
N GLN A 48 -15.05 -24.39 31.48
CA GLN A 48 -15.67 -25.49 30.77
C GLN A 48 -16.77 -24.92 29.86
N GLN A 49 -16.67 -25.16 28.57
CA GLN A 49 -17.82 -25.09 27.68
C GLN A 49 -17.72 -26.27 26.72
N GLU A 50 -18.14 -27.42 27.24
CA GLU A 50 -18.35 -28.66 26.52
C GLU A 50 -19.73 -28.60 25.83
N GLY A 51 -19.72 -28.64 24.49
CA GLY A 51 -20.89 -28.87 23.66
C GLY A 51 -20.79 -28.21 22.28
N PRO A 52 -21.11 -28.89 21.18
CA PRO A 52 -21.12 -28.28 19.86
C PRO A 52 -22.19 -27.18 19.77
N ILE A 53 -21.81 -26.03 19.21
CA ILE A 53 -22.70 -24.89 18.96
C ILE A 53 -23.79 -25.32 17.97
N ARG A 54 -25.06 -25.25 18.40
CA ARG A 54 -26.24 -25.43 17.54
C ARG A 54 -26.37 -24.21 16.63
N LEU A 55 -25.99 -24.33 15.35
CA LEU A 55 -26.11 -23.27 14.34
C LEU A 55 -27.50 -23.16 13.69
N ILE A 56 -28.52 -23.83 14.24
CA ILE A 56 -29.86 -23.90 13.64
C ILE A 56 -30.90 -23.57 14.73
N PRO A 57 -31.76 -22.54 14.53
CA PRO A 57 -32.87 -22.25 15.44
C PRO A 57 -33.96 -23.35 15.34
N PRO A 58 -34.69 -23.65 16.43
CA PRO A 58 -35.76 -24.64 16.39
C PRO A 58 -36.90 -24.16 15.50
N SER A 59 -37.30 -25.00 14.54
CA SER A 59 -38.48 -24.79 13.71
C SER A 59 -39.73 -24.86 14.58
N THR A 60 -40.47 -23.75 14.68
CA THR A 60 -41.86 -23.78 15.15
C THR A 60 -42.73 -24.38 14.06
N ASP A 61 -43.23 -25.60 14.30
CA ASP A 61 -44.29 -26.20 13.49
C ASP A 61 -45.51 -25.29 13.46
N THR A 62 -45.80 -24.73 12.29
CA THR A 62 -47.11 -24.13 11.98
C THR A 62 -47.77 -25.02 10.93
N PRO A 63 -49.04 -25.44 11.11
CA PRO A 63 -49.69 -26.34 10.17
C PRO A 63 -49.87 -25.69 8.80
N ALA A 64 -49.75 -26.54 7.78
CA ALA A 64 -49.88 -26.24 6.36
C ALA A 64 -51.20 -25.55 6.01
N SER A 65 -51.10 -24.39 5.35
CA SER A 65 -52.14 -23.89 4.44
C SER A 65 -51.79 -24.40 3.05
N THR A 66 -52.67 -25.25 2.50
CA THR A 66 -52.67 -25.63 1.09
C THR A 66 -53.00 -24.43 0.22
N ASP A 67 -52.03 -23.97 -0.58
CA ASP A 67 -52.30 -23.16 -1.76
C ASP A 67 -51.61 -23.80 -2.98
N THR A 68 -52.45 -24.14 -3.96
CA THR A 68 -52.13 -24.71 -5.26
C THR A 68 -51.25 -23.76 -6.08
N PRO A 69 -50.20 -24.24 -6.77
CA PRO A 69 -49.43 -23.40 -7.68
C PRO A 69 -50.25 -23.01 -8.92
N ALA A 70 -50.44 -21.71 -9.13
CA ALA A 70 -51.01 -21.15 -10.37
C ALA A 70 -49.92 -21.08 -11.47
N GLU A 71 -50.26 -21.60 -12.63
CA GLU A 71 -49.45 -21.61 -13.86
C GLU A 71 -49.35 -20.20 -14.49
N PRO A 72 -48.17 -19.77 -14.98
CA PRO A 72 -48.01 -18.45 -15.58
C PRO A 72 -48.58 -18.40 -17.01
N PRO A 73 -49.28 -17.32 -17.42
CA PRO A 73 -49.86 -17.24 -18.76
C PRO A 73 -48.79 -16.97 -19.83
N SER A 74 -48.75 -17.84 -20.83
CA SER A 74 -47.99 -17.67 -22.08
C SER A 74 -48.58 -16.53 -22.91
N GLN A 75 -47.80 -15.48 -23.17
CA GLN A 75 -48.18 -14.39 -24.08
C GLN A 75 -47.89 -14.75 -25.53
N ASP A 76 -48.96 -14.91 -26.29
CA ASP A 76 -48.98 -15.26 -27.72
C ASP A 76 -49.11 -13.96 -28.54
N TRP A 77 -47.99 -13.42 -29.06
CA TRP A 77 -48.00 -12.19 -29.86
C TRP A 77 -48.42 -12.51 -31.30
N ARG A 78 -49.70 -12.75 -31.54
CA ARG A 78 -50.23 -12.79 -32.91
C ARG A 78 -50.72 -11.41 -33.32
N LEU A 79 -50.02 -10.83 -34.29
CA LEU A 79 -50.40 -9.67 -35.10
C LEU A 79 -51.88 -9.76 -35.49
N ARG A 80 -52.69 -8.86 -34.94
CA ARG A 80 -54.04 -8.61 -35.43
C ARG A 80 -53.97 -7.51 -36.47
N ASP A 81 -54.13 -7.91 -37.72
CA ASP A 81 -54.36 -7.04 -38.86
C ASP A 81 -55.72 -6.35 -38.68
N HIS A 82 -55.76 -5.02 -38.62
CA HIS A 82 -57.02 -4.27 -38.61
C HIS A 82 -57.31 -3.83 -40.03
N THR A 83 -58.25 -4.52 -40.68
CA THR A 83 -58.80 -4.12 -41.96
C THR A 83 -59.40 -2.72 -41.88
N LEU A 84 -58.92 -1.84 -42.75
CA LEU A 84 -59.51 -0.54 -43.10
C LEU A 84 -60.95 -0.69 -43.60
N ARG A 85 -61.90 -0.04 -42.93
CA ARG A 85 -63.11 0.50 -43.56
C ARG A 85 -63.73 1.61 -42.70
N ASP A 86 -63.58 2.84 -43.15
CA ASP A 86 -64.70 3.63 -43.71
C ASP A 86 -64.29 5.11 -43.88
N GLY A 87 -64.57 5.63 -45.08
CA GLY A 87 -64.17 6.95 -45.52
C GLY A 87 -64.85 8.08 -44.76
N ARG A 88 -64.03 9.00 -44.23
CA ARG A 88 -64.43 10.35 -43.85
C ARG A 88 -63.26 11.30 -44.12
N PRO A 89 -63.44 12.41 -44.85
CA PRO A 89 -62.34 13.33 -45.12
C PRO A 89 -61.85 13.97 -43.82
N ALA A 90 -60.53 13.93 -43.61
CA ALA A 90 -59.86 14.46 -42.43
C ALA A 90 -60.07 15.97 -42.33
N GLN A 91 -60.82 16.40 -41.32
CA GLN A 91 -60.87 17.80 -40.90
C GLN A 91 -59.60 18.10 -40.11
N ALA A 92 -58.89 19.16 -40.51
CA ALA A 92 -57.68 19.62 -39.85
C ALA A 92 -57.98 20.04 -38.40
N ALA A 93 -57.45 19.29 -37.44
CA ALA A 93 -57.46 19.69 -36.04
C ALA A 93 -56.58 20.94 -35.83
N PRO A 94 -56.98 21.89 -34.97
CA PRO A 94 -56.18 23.08 -34.68
C PRO A 94 -54.86 22.67 -34.01
N ARG A 95 -53.74 23.23 -34.49
CA ARG A 95 -52.43 23.05 -33.85
C ARG A 95 -52.45 23.76 -32.50
N LEU A 96 -52.48 22.98 -31.42
CA LEU A 96 -52.19 23.47 -30.08
C LEU A 96 -50.74 24.02 -30.08
N PRO A 97 -50.46 25.16 -29.40
CA PRO A 97 -49.09 25.64 -29.25
C PRO A 97 -48.27 24.54 -28.59
N ARG A 98 -47.19 24.13 -29.26
CA ARG A 98 -46.19 23.25 -28.67
C ARG A 98 -45.47 24.08 -27.62
N GLU A 99 -45.88 23.95 -26.37
CA GLU A 99 -45.08 24.41 -25.24
C GLU A 99 -43.75 23.68 -25.37
N VAL A 100 -42.73 24.42 -25.80
CA VAL A 100 -41.35 23.99 -25.68
C VAL A 100 -41.11 23.95 -24.19
N VAL A 101 -41.31 22.79 -23.58
CA VAL A 101 -40.72 22.49 -22.28
C VAL A 101 -39.25 22.75 -22.49
N SER A 102 -38.81 23.90 -21.97
CA SER A 102 -37.43 24.34 -21.93
C SER A 102 -36.62 23.12 -21.51
N GLY A 103 -35.61 22.79 -22.33
CA GLY A 103 -34.81 21.58 -22.16
C GLY A 103 -34.39 21.43 -20.72
N ILE A 104 -34.26 20.17 -20.28
CA ILE A 104 -33.59 19.80 -19.03
C ILE A 104 -32.37 20.71 -18.93
N GLN A 105 -32.48 21.74 -18.10
CA GLN A 105 -31.35 22.58 -17.80
C GLN A 105 -30.48 21.66 -16.97
N ALA A 106 -29.43 21.13 -17.59
CA ALA A 106 -28.26 20.65 -16.89
C ALA A 106 -27.65 21.86 -16.18
N SER A 107 -28.34 22.33 -15.15
CA SER A 107 -27.84 23.23 -14.14
C SER A 107 -26.85 22.40 -13.34
N ASP A 108 -25.64 22.94 -13.27
CA ASP A 108 -24.41 22.31 -12.84
C ASP A 108 -23.82 21.41 -13.93
N SER A 109 -22.78 21.95 -14.58
CA SER A 109 -21.75 21.13 -15.20
C SER A 109 -21.48 19.97 -14.26
N LEU A 110 -21.60 18.74 -14.76
CA LEU A 110 -21.13 17.54 -14.06
C LEU A 110 -19.66 17.79 -13.70
N ASP A 111 -19.43 18.30 -12.50
CA ASP A 111 -18.10 18.49 -11.95
C ASP A 111 -17.43 17.12 -12.10
N ALA A 112 -16.31 17.09 -12.82
CA ALA A 112 -15.58 15.86 -13.05
C ALA A 112 -15.43 15.16 -11.70
N VAL A 113 -16.05 13.97 -11.57
CA VAL A 113 -16.12 13.22 -10.32
C VAL A 113 -14.71 13.19 -9.75
N SER A 114 -14.54 13.78 -8.56
CA SER A 114 -13.23 13.88 -7.93
C SER A 114 -12.64 12.49 -7.76
N ILE A 115 -11.37 12.31 -8.13
CA ILE A 115 -10.67 11.03 -7.94
C ILE A 115 -10.60 10.60 -6.47
N ASP A 116 -10.74 11.55 -5.54
CA ASP A 116 -10.81 11.25 -4.10
C ASP A 116 -12.09 10.51 -3.69
N ALA A 117 -13.12 10.50 -4.55
CA ALA A 117 -14.31 9.69 -4.34
C ALA A 117 -14.12 8.19 -4.61
N THR A 118 -13.02 7.84 -5.29
CA THR A 118 -12.73 6.47 -5.74
C THR A 118 -12.64 5.51 -4.55
N GLY A 119 -13.23 4.33 -4.71
CA GLY A 119 -13.23 3.24 -3.76
C GLY A 119 -13.66 1.94 -4.42
N VAL A 120 -13.48 0.83 -3.72
CA VAL A 120 -13.86 -0.53 -4.17
C VAL A 120 -14.92 -1.18 -3.29
N LEU A 121 -15.29 -0.53 -2.19
CA LEU A 121 -16.40 -0.93 -1.32
C LEU A 121 -17.47 0.16 -1.34
N ASP A 122 -18.64 -0.14 -1.88
CA ASP A 122 -19.85 0.64 -1.64
C ASP A 122 -20.62 0.06 -0.44
N ALA A 123 -21.74 0.68 -0.06
CA ALA A 123 -22.57 0.20 1.04
C ALA A 123 -23.08 -1.24 0.84
N ALA A 124 -23.31 -1.67 -0.41
CA ALA A 124 -23.77 -3.03 -0.70
C ALA A 124 -22.67 -4.09 -0.49
N LEU A 125 -21.41 -3.69 -0.66
CA LEU A 125 -20.22 -4.52 -0.43
C LEU A 125 -19.60 -4.33 0.96
N GLY A 126 -20.30 -3.68 1.90
CA GLY A 126 -19.85 -3.47 3.27
C GLY A 126 -18.95 -2.25 3.48
N GLY A 127 -18.96 -1.31 2.53
CA GLY A 127 -18.41 0.03 2.69
C GLY A 127 -19.26 0.92 3.61
N LEU A 128 -18.69 2.04 4.03
CA LEU A 128 -19.38 3.05 4.84
C LEU A 128 -20.31 3.92 3.96
N PRO A 129 -21.24 4.69 4.56
CA PRO A 129 -22.09 5.62 3.79
C PRO A 129 -21.28 6.58 2.93
N VAL A 130 -21.80 6.90 1.73
CA VAL A 130 -21.10 7.77 0.75
C VAL A 130 -20.81 9.17 1.30
N ASP A 131 -21.59 9.63 2.27
CA ASP A 131 -21.47 10.92 2.95
C ASP A 131 -20.72 10.84 4.29
N MET A 132 -19.94 9.78 4.55
CA MET A 132 -19.23 9.58 5.82
C MET A 132 -18.31 10.72 6.25
N TRP A 133 -17.86 11.55 5.30
CA TRP A 133 -17.04 12.74 5.57
C TRP A 133 -17.86 14.01 5.85
N GLY A 134 -19.19 13.90 5.87
CA GLY A 134 -20.13 15.00 6.07
C GLY A 134 -19.79 15.84 7.31
N GLY A 135 -19.74 17.15 7.14
CA GLY A 135 -19.43 18.10 8.22
C GLY A 135 -17.95 18.18 8.63
N SER A 136 -17.05 17.38 8.03
CA SER A 136 -15.62 17.42 8.32
C SER A 136 -14.85 18.28 7.32
N ARG A 137 -13.76 18.91 7.78
CA ARG A 137 -12.86 19.66 6.90
C ARG A 137 -11.84 18.72 6.25
N ARG A 138 -11.50 18.97 4.98
CA ARG A 138 -10.57 18.12 4.22
C ARG A 138 -9.18 18.02 4.83
N ASP A 139 -8.65 19.12 5.35
CA ASP A 139 -7.38 19.15 6.06
C ASP A 139 -7.39 18.22 7.30
N VAL A 140 -8.47 18.24 8.09
CA VAL A 140 -8.63 17.40 9.29
C VAL A 140 -8.65 15.92 8.91
N ILE A 141 -9.40 15.55 7.88
CA ILE A 141 -9.44 14.16 7.40
C ILE A 141 -8.07 13.73 6.88
N GLY A 142 -7.39 14.58 6.13
CA GLY A 142 -6.04 14.30 5.65
C GLY A 142 -5.06 14.00 6.80
N HIS A 143 -5.03 14.85 7.83
CA HIS A 143 -4.18 14.63 9.00
C HIS A 143 -4.59 13.36 9.77
N ALA A 144 -5.89 13.09 9.92
CA ALA A 144 -6.36 11.88 10.59
C ALA A 144 -5.92 10.59 9.85
N LEU A 145 -6.02 10.57 8.52
CA LEU A 145 -5.55 9.46 7.70
C LEU A 145 -4.02 9.26 7.86
N GLN A 146 -3.25 10.34 7.83
CA GLN A 146 -1.78 10.33 8.04
C GLN A 146 -1.36 9.93 9.46
N ALA A 147 -2.21 10.16 10.48
CA ALA A 147 -1.93 9.81 11.87
C ALA A 147 -2.48 8.43 12.31
N MET A 148 -3.38 7.83 11.53
CA MET A 148 -3.96 6.51 11.80
C MET A 148 -2.91 5.40 12.13
N PRO A 149 -3.06 4.63 13.22
CA PRO A 149 -2.11 3.56 13.52
C PRO A 149 -2.12 2.44 12.46
N VAL A 150 -0.95 2.08 11.92
CA VAL A 150 -0.80 0.94 10.98
C VAL A 150 -0.42 -0.37 11.67
N ALA A 151 0.36 -0.29 12.74
CA ALA A 151 0.74 -1.45 13.56
C ALA A 151 -0.28 -1.70 14.68
N ALA A 152 -1.57 -1.85 14.34
CA ALA A 152 -2.60 -2.14 15.32
C ALA A 152 -2.72 -3.66 15.56
N PRO A 153 -2.50 -4.20 16.78
CA PRO A 153 -2.55 -5.65 17.04
C PRO A 153 -3.96 -6.28 16.97
N SER A 154 -5.01 -5.49 16.72
CA SER A 154 -6.39 -5.98 16.74
C SER A 154 -6.90 -6.23 15.32
N PRO A 155 -7.32 -7.45 14.96
CA PRO A 155 -7.89 -7.75 13.65
C PRO A 155 -9.12 -6.92 13.32
N VAL A 156 -9.94 -6.58 14.32
CA VAL A 156 -11.13 -5.74 14.15
C VAL A 156 -10.74 -4.32 13.75
N ARG A 157 -9.73 -3.74 14.39
CA ARG A 157 -9.23 -2.40 14.03
C ARG A 157 -8.60 -2.38 12.65
N GLN A 158 -7.83 -3.41 12.29
CA GLN A 158 -7.27 -3.55 10.96
C GLN A 158 -8.37 -3.68 9.89
N GLY A 159 -9.40 -4.50 10.18
CA GLY A 159 -10.57 -4.64 9.31
C GLY A 159 -11.30 -3.32 9.11
N LEU A 160 -11.55 -2.56 10.18
CA LEU A 160 -12.20 -1.26 10.10
C LEU A 160 -11.35 -0.24 9.32
N ALA A 161 -10.04 -0.19 9.58
CA ALA A 161 -9.13 0.69 8.85
C ALA A 161 -9.16 0.36 7.34
N ARG A 162 -9.09 -0.92 6.99
CA ARG A 162 -9.21 -1.37 5.60
C ARG A 162 -10.56 -0.98 4.97
N THR A 163 -11.68 -1.19 5.66
CA THR A 163 -13.01 -0.77 5.17
C THR A 163 -13.07 0.73 4.93
N LEU A 164 -12.59 1.55 5.88
CA LEU A 164 -12.52 3.00 5.74
C LEU A 164 -11.71 3.42 4.51
N LEU A 165 -10.52 2.84 4.34
CA LEU A 165 -9.60 3.17 3.25
C LEU A 165 -10.06 2.68 1.87
N LEU A 166 -11.02 1.74 1.79
CA LEU A 166 -11.54 1.19 0.53
C LEU A 166 -12.94 1.69 0.17
N THR A 167 -13.62 2.41 1.06
CA THR A 167 -14.99 2.87 0.84
C THR A 167 -15.09 3.94 -0.26
N VAL A 168 -16.10 3.84 -1.13
CA VAL A 168 -16.51 4.91 -2.04
C VAL A 168 -17.18 6.02 -1.22
N ALA A 169 -16.64 7.24 -1.24
CA ALA A 169 -17.17 8.33 -0.43
C ALA A 169 -16.94 9.70 -1.05
N SER A 170 -17.95 10.56 -1.06
CA SER A 170 -17.84 11.95 -1.51
C SER A 170 -16.78 12.69 -0.67
N PRO A 171 -15.73 13.27 -1.29
CA PRO A 171 -14.67 13.90 -0.54
C PRO A 171 -15.18 15.14 0.22
N PRO A 172 -14.65 15.43 1.43
CA PRO A 172 -14.96 16.66 2.14
C PRO A 172 -14.50 17.87 1.33
N THR A 173 -15.24 18.98 1.45
CA THR A 173 -14.93 20.22 0.75
C THR A 173 -13.78 20.98 1.41
N GLY A 174 -13.19 21.91 0.66
CA GLY A 174 -12.11 22.78 1.14
C GLY A 174 -10.70 22.31 0.78
N PRO A 175 -9.68 23.08 1.19
CA PRO A 175 -8.28 22.77 0.89
C PRO A 175 -7.79 21.56 1.71
N GLY A 176 -6.87 20.80 1.13
CA GLY A 176 -6.26 19.65 1.79
C GLY A 176 -5.54 18.73 0.81
N PRO A 177 -4.90 17.67 1.33
CA PRO A 177 -4.19 16.70 0.50
C PRO A 177 -5.15 15.87 -0.38
N ALA A 178 -4.60 15.23 -1.41
CA ALA A 178 -5.31 14.23 -2.19
C ALA A 178 -5.60 13.01 -1.31
N LEU A 179 -6.87 12.77 -1.01
CA LEU A 179 -7.27 11.70 -0.09
C LEU A 179 -7.06 10.31 -0.71
N ILE A 180 -7.17 10.17 -2.04
CA ILE A 180 -6.93 8.89 -2.70
C ILE A 180 -5.49 8.41 -2.53
N GLU A 181 -4.53 9.34 -2.59
CA GLU A 181 -3.10 9.04 -2.40
C GLU A 181 -2.83 8.59 -0.97
N LEU A 182 -3.30 9.35 0.02
CA LEU A 182 -3.18 8.99 1.43
C LEU A 182 -3.81 7.63 1.73
N ARG A 183 -4.96 7.33 1.12
CA ARG A 183 -5.62 6.05 1.31
C ARG A 183 -4.80 4.90 0.75
N ALA A 184 -4.24 5.08 -0.44
CA ALA A 184 -3.43 4.07 -1.12
C ALA A 184 -2.12 3.81 -0.36
N GLU A 185 -1.39 4.86 0.04
CA GLU A 185 -0.18 4.76 0.88
C GLU A 185 -0.48 4.06 2.21
N ARG A 186 -1.63 4.37 2.81
CA ARG A 186 -2.02 3.77 4.08
C ARG A 186 -2.37 2.30 3.98
N LEU A 187 -2.95 1.87 2.86
CA LEU A 187 -3.15 0.46 2.57
C LEU A 187 -1.82 -0.26 2.43
N VAL A 188 -0.82 0.34 1.77
CA VAL A 188 0.54 -0.22 1.72
C VAL A 188 1.09 -0.35 3.12
N ALA A 189 1.09 0.71 3.93
CA ALA A 189 1.64 0.69 5.28
C ALA A 189 0.96 -0.34 6.23
N LEU A 190 -0.33 -0.62 6.02
CA LEU A 190 -1.07 -1.69 6.71
C LEU A 190 -0.69 -3.11 6.26
N GLY A 191 0.11 -3.26 5.21
CA GLY A 191 0.34 -4.53 4.53
C GLY A 191 -0.88 -5.00 3.72
N ALA A 192 -1.83 -4.11 3.42
CA ALA A 192 -2.99 -4.39 2.56
C ALA A 192 -2.68 -4.07 1.09
N THR A 193 -1.53 -4.55 0.59
CA THR A 193 -0.99 -4.19 -0.74
C THR A 193 -1.84 -4.69 -1.89
N SER A 194 -2.47 -5.87 -1.78
CA SER A 194 -3.48 -6.32 -2.74
C SER A 194 -4.67 -5.37 -2.83
N ASP A 195 -5.11 -4.79 -1.71
CA ASP A 195 -6.18 -3.80 -1.68
C ASP A 195 -5.73 -2.43 -2.24
N ALA A 196 -4.49 -2.02 -1.96
CA ALA A 196 -3.90 -0.83 -2.56
C ALA A 196 -3.89 -0.95 -4.09
N LEU A 197 -3.52 -2.11 -4.64
CA LEU A 197 -3.57 -2.37 -6.08
C LEU A 197 -4.99 -2.28 -6.64
N ARG A 198 -5.99 -2.83 -5.93
CA ARG A 198 -7.40 -2.72 -6.34
C ARG A 198 -7.89 -1.27 -6.33
N LEU A 199 -7.51 -0.49 -5.31
CA LEU A 199 -7.87 0.91 -5.21
C LEU A 199 -7.25 1.74 -6.35
N VAL A 200 -5.95 1.56 -6.60
CA VAL A 200 -5.27 2.26 -7.70
C VAL A 200 -5.84 1.86 -9.06
N ALA A 201 -6.19 0.59 -9.26
CA ALA A 201 -6.80 0.12 -10.51
C ALA A 201 -8.22 0.68 -10.77
N ALA A 202 -8.89 1.21 -9.74
CA ALA A 202 -10.18 1.88 -9.88
C ALA A 202 -10.06 3.35 -10.30
N VAL A 203 -8.85 3.93 -10.25
CA VAL A 203 -8.60 5.31 -10.70
C VAL A 203 -8.44 5.33 -12.23
N PRO A 204 -9.10 6.24 -12.96
CA PRO A 204 -8.92 6.37 -14.40
C PRO A 204 -7.45 6.61 -14.80
N ASP A 205 -6.99 5.95 -15.87
CA ASP A 205 -5.58 5.98 -16.29
C ASP A 205 -5.05 7.40 -16.58
N ASP A 206 -5.89 8.29 -17.11
CA ASP A 206 -5.54 9.69 -17.40
C ASP A 206 -5.40 10.54 -16.13
N LYS A 207 -5.89 10.05 -15.00
CA LYS A 207 -5.83 10.71 -13.69
C LYS A 207 -4.81 10.11 -12.73
N ILE A 208 -4.11 9.03 -13.12
CA ILE A 208 -3.05 8.45 -12.30
C ILE A 208 -1.94 9.48 -12.06
N THR A 209 -1.70 9.79 -10.79
CA THR A 209 -0.61 10.64 -10.33
C THR A 209 0.66 9.82 -10.13
N GLU A 210 1.80 10.50 -10.00
CA GLU A 210 3.06 9.82 -9.71
C GLU A 210 3.00 9.04 -8.38
N THR A 211 2.35 9.59 -7.35
CA THR A 211 2.18 8.94 -6.05
C THR A 211 1.42 7.62 -6.18
N LEU A 212 0.30 7.61 -6.91
CA LEU A 212 -0.48 6.38 -7.14
C LEU A 212 0.31 5.35 -7.97
N ALA A 213 1.11 5.81 -8.93
CA ALA A 213 1.98 4.94 -9.70
C ALA A 213 3.09 4.31 -8.82
N LYS A 214 3.68 5.09 -7.89
CA LYS A 214 4.64 4.58 -6.90
C LYS A 214 3.99 3.53 -6.00
N VAL A 215 2.81 3.82 -5.45
CA VAL A 215 2.03 2.86 -4.64
C VAL A 215 1.78 1.57 -5.41
N ARG A 216 1.43 1.64 -6.70
CA ARG A 216 1.25 0.45 -7.55
C ARG A 216 2.52 -0.38 -7.63
N VAL A 217 3.66 0.23 -7.99
CA VAL A 217 4.94 -0.50 -8.13
C VAL A 217 5.40 -1.09 -6.81
N GLU A 218 5.33 -0.33 -5.73
CA GLU A 218 5.70 -0.80 -4.39
C GLU A 218 4.80 -1.94 -3.91
N SER A 219 3.49 -1.85 -4.15
CA SER A 219 2.56 -2.92 -3.81
C SER A 219 2.84 -4.19 -4.63
N LEU A 220 3.16 -4.07 -5.92
CA LEU A 220 3.55 -5.22 -6.74
C LEU A 220 4.82 -5.88 -6.21
N MET A 221 5.80 -5.09 -5.74
CA MET A 221 7.02 -5.60 -5.11
C MET A 221 6.75 -6.36 -3.82
N VAL A 222 5.90 -5.82 -2.93
CA VAL A 222 5.50 -6.50 -1.69
C VAL A 222 4.75 -7.80 -1.99
N GLU A 223 3.90 -7.81 -3.01
CA GLU A 223 3.15 -9.00 -3.44
C GLU A 223 4.01 -10.01 -4.23
N GLY A 224 5.31 -9.77 -4.42
CA GLY A 224 6.21 -10.65 -5.18
C GLY A 224 5.96 -10.66 -6.69
N ARG A 225 5.10 -9.77 -7.21
CA ARG A 225 4.75 -9.63 -8.63
C ARG A 225 5.79 -8.79 -9.37
N LEU A 226 7.03 -9.26 -9.35
CA LEU A 226 8.19 -8.47 -9.76
C LEU A 226 8.23 -8.17 -11.27
N ASP A 227 7.68 -9.05 -12.12
CA ASP A 227 7.60 -8.80 -13.56
C ASP A 227 6.60 -7.68 -13.87
N ASP A 228 5.45 -7.67 -13.20
CA ASP A 228 4.47 -6.59 -13.29
C ASP A 228 5.03 -5.27 -12.77
N ALA A 229 5.83 -5.32 -11.68
CA ALA A 229 6.50 -4.15 -11.13
C ALA A 229 7.49 -3.55 -12.13
N CYS A 230 8.28 -4.40 -12.82
CA CYS A 230 9.21 -3.96 -13.85
C CYS A 230 8.50 -3.36 -15.07
N ALA A 231 7.41 -3.98 -15.54
CA ALA A 231 6.61 -3.41 -16.63
C ALA A 231 6.00 -2.04 -16.26
N ALA A 232 5.54 -1.88 -15.02
CA ALA A 232 5.04 -0.60 -14.53
C ALA A 232 6.16 0.46 -14.40
N ALA A 233 7.37 0.07 -14.03
CA ALA A 233 8.52 0.97 -13.94
C ALA A 233 8.98 1.51 -15.30
N GLU A 234 8.89 0.72 -16.37
CA GLU A 234 9.17 1.17 -17.74
C GLU A 234 8.24 2.33 -18.16
N THR A 235 6.97 2.28 -17.74
CA THR A 235 6.07 3.42 -17.95
C THR A 235 6.46 4.60 -17.06
N GLY A 236 6.76 4.32 -15.79
CA GLY A 236 7.09 5.34 -14.80
C GLY A 236 8.29 6.20 -15.17
N ILE A 237 9.39 5.58 -15.61
CA ILE A 237 10.64 6.28 -15.96
C ILE A 237 10.50 7.22 -17.17
N THR A 238 9.51 6.99 -18.03
CA THR A 238 9.24 7.86 -19.19
C THR A 238 8.30 9.02 -18.86
N ARG A 239 7.55 8.92 -17.77
CA ARG A 239 6.49 9.86 -17.41
C ARG A 239 6.89 10.79 -16.26
N TRP A 240 7.80 10.36 -15.39
CA TRP A 240 8.21 11.11 -14.20
C TRP A 240 9.70 10.96 -13.87
N ASP A 241 10.25 11.97 -13.21
CA ASP A 241 11.70 12.10 -12.96
C ASP A 241 12.14 11.62 -11.57
N ALA A 242 11.22 11.15 -10.70
CA ALA A 242 11.62 10.80 -9.34
C ALA A 242 12.65 9.66 -9.31
N PRO A 243 13.65 9.72 -8.40
CA PRO A 243 14.71 8.71 -8.30
C PRO A 243 14.25 7.26 -8.18
N VAL A 244 13.05 7.03 -7.62
CA VAL A 244 12.49 5.68 -7.45
C VAL A 244 12.35 4.94 -8.77
N TRP A 245 12.09 5.64 -9.88
CA TRP A 245 11.96 5.02 -11.21
C TRP A 245 13.30 4.52 -11.71
N GLN A 246 14.37 5.33 -11.57
CA GLN A 246 15.73 4.93 -11.91
C GLN A 246 16.23 3.77 -11.03
N LYS A 247 15.94 3.80 -9.72
CA LYS A 247 16.27 2.72 -8.79
C LYS A 247 15.54 1.42 -9.14
N THR A 248 14.25 1.51 -9.47
CA THR A 248 13.45 0.34 -9.87
C THR A 248 13.96 -0.23 -11.20
N GLN A 249 14.32 0.63 -12.16
CA GLN A 249 14.91 0.18 -13.42
C GLN A 249 16.23 -0.56 -13.21
N ALA A 250 17.11 -0.06 -12.33
CA ALA A 250 18.36 -0.73 -11.99
C ALA A 250 18.12 -2.12 -11.38
N PHE A 251 17.10 -2.28 -10.52
CA PHE A 251 16.69 -3.58 -10.01
C PHE A 251 16.19 -4.52 -11.11
N CYS A 252 15.36 -4.01 -12.03
CA CYS A 252 14.86 -4.79 -13.15
C CYS A 252 15.97 -5.22 -14.11
N ASP A 253 16.98 -4.38 -14.32
CA ASP A 253 18.18 -4.72 -15.08
C ASP A 253 19.01 -5.81 -14.38
N LEU A 254 19.19 -5.74 -13.06
CA LEU A 254 19.86 -6.81 -12.30
C LEU A 254 19.10 -8.15 -12.40
N ARG A 255 17.77 -8.14 -12.32
CA ARG A 255 16.93 -9.34 -12.51
C ARG A 255 17.08 -9.94 -13.90
N ALA A 256 17.26 -9.10 -14.91
CA ALA A 256 17.44 -9.50 -16.31
C ALA A 256 18.91 -9.83 -16.66
N ASP A 257 19.81 -9.90 -15.67
CA ASP A 257 21.27 -10.07 -15.84
C ASP A 257 21.94 -9.00 -16.73
N ARG A 258 21.30 -7.83 -16.85
CA ARG A 258 21.80 -6.64 -17.57
C ARG A 258 22.68 -5.78 -16.65
N ARG A 259 23.77 -6.37 -16.18
CA ARG A 259 24.63 -5.79 -15.11
C ARG A 259 25.26 -4.46 -15.49
N GLU A 260 25.70 -4.30 -16.74
CA GLU A 260 26.32 -3.05 -17.21
C GLU A 260 25.33 -1.88 -17.16
N GLN A 261 24.08 -2.13 -17.57
CA GLN A 261 22.99 -1.14 -17.51
C GLN A 261 22.66 -0.77 -16.06
N ALA A 262 22.55 -1.76 -15.18
CA ALA A 262 22.33 -1.52 -13.75
C ALA A 262 23.47 -0.71 -13.12
N ASN A 263 24.73 -1.04 -13.43
CA ASN A 263 25.91 -0.34 -12.93
C ASN A 263 25.94 1.13 -13.39
N LEU A 264 25.56 1.37 -14.65
CA LEU A 264 25.44 2.73 -15.17
C LEU A 264 24.36 3.51 -14.42
N ALA A 265 23.18 2.93 -14.24
CA ALA A 265 22.08 3.57 -13.51
C ALA A 265 22.47 3.90 -12.06
N MET A 266 23.12 2.96 -11.35
CA MET A 266 23.64 3.19 -9.99
C MET A 266 24.71 4.28 -9.95
N THR A 267 25.59 4.35 -10.95
CA THR A 267 26.60 5.41 -11.05
C THR A 267 25.93 6.76 -11.24
N MET A 268 24.96 6.87 -12.15
CA MET A 268 24.18 8.08 -12.37
C MET A 268 23.45 8.55 -11.12
N LEU A 269 22.86 7.63 -10.33
CA LEU A 269 22.22 7.96 -9.06
C LEU A 269 23.20 8.59 -8.06
N ARG A 270 24.43 8.04 -7.96
CA ARG A 270 25.48 8.61 -7.09
C ARG A 270 25.95 9.98 -7.55
N GLU A 271 26.13 10.17 -8.86
CA GLU A 271 26.52 11.47 -9.43
C GLU A 271 25.46 12.57 -9.22
N GLN A 272 24.18 12.18 -9.17
CA GLN A 272 23.07 13.08 -8.81
C GLN A 272 23.01 13.40 -7.30
N GLY A 273 23.89 12.81 -6.49
CA GLY A 273 23.87 12.95 -5.03
C GLY A 273 22.73 12.19 -4.35
N ILE A 274 22.12 11.21 -5.03
CA ILE A 274 21.06 10.37 -4.46
C ILE A 274 21.71 9.24 -3.68
N ASP A 275 21.80 9.42 -2.38
CA ASP A 275 22.30 8.40 -1.45
C ASP A 275 21.14 7.59 -0.84
N ASP A 276 21.22 6.28 -0.94
CA ASP A 276 20.25 5.33 -0.38
C ASP A 276 21.00 4.05 0.00
N PRO A 277 21.52 3.98 1.24
CA PRO A 277 22.33 2.87 1.70
C PRO A 277 21.62 1.52 1.63
N ALA A 278 20.31 1.48 1.88
CA ALA A 278 19.52 0.25 1.79
C ALA A 278 19.45 -0.27 0.35
N PHE A 279 19.13 0.61 -0.60
CA PHE A 279 19.07 0.27 -2.01
C PHE A 279 20.44 -0.18 -2.55
N LEU A 280 21.49 0.58 -2.26
CA LEU A 280 22.84 0.30 -2.74
C LEU A 280 23.36 -1.03 -2.19
N TRP A 281 23.17 -1.27 -0.88
CA TRP A 281 23.54 -2.54 -0.27
C TRP A 281 22.74 -3.72 -0.86
N ALA A 282 21.42 -3.56 -1.06
CA ALA A 282 20.61 -4.60 -1.69
C ALA A 282 21.06 -4.90 -3.13
N ALA A 283 21.47 -3.89 -3.89
CA ALA A 283 22.00 -4.04 -5.25
C ALA A 283 23.32 -4.81 -5.29
N GLU A 284 24.23 -4.53 -4.35
CA GLU A 284 25.49 -5.28 -4.19
C GLU A 284 25.22 -6.75 -3.89
N GLN A 285 24.30 -7.04 -2.98
CA GLN A 285 23.94 -8.40 -2.59
C GLN A 285 23.33 -9.17 -3.76
N LEU A 286 22.46 -8.54 -4.56
CA LEU A 286 21.91 -9.10 -5.80
C LEU A 286 22.99 -9.34 -6.88
N SER A 287 24.00 -8.49 -6.94
CA SER A 287 25.14 -8.64 -7.85
C SER A 287 26.08 -9.79 -7.46
N GLY A 288 25.84 -10.42 -6.30
CA GLY A 288 26.63 -11.54 -5.78
C GLY A 288 27.71 -11.14 -4.78
N LEU A 289 27.88 -9.84 -4.50
CA LEU A 289 28.77 -9.37 -3.45
C LEU A 289 28.28 -9.85 -2.08
N ARG A 290 29.21 -9.93 -1.15
CA ARG A 290 28.97 -10.32 0.24
C ARG A 290 29.58 -9.27 1.13
N GLY A 291 28.72 -8.55 1.85
CA GLY A 291 29.12 -7.60 2.87
C GLY A 291 28.16 -7.64 4.05
N PRO A 292 28.59 -7.23 5.26
CA PRO A 292 27.67 -6.99 6.35
C PRO A 292 26.65 -5.91 5.96
N ALA A 293 25.47 -5.94 6.57
CA ALA A 293 24.53 -4.83 6.44
C ALA A 293 25.15 -3.54 7.00
N PRO A 294 24.87 -2.36 6.41
CA PRO A 294 25.27 -1.08 6.97
C PRO A 294 24.78 -0.93 8.41
N SER A 295 25.56 -0.22 9.25
CA SER A 295 25.13 0.09 10.63
C SER A 295 23.86 0.93 10.67
N GLU A 296 23.63 1.74 9.63
CA GLU A 296 22.44 2.57 9.44
C GLU A 296 21.82 2.20 8.09
N ILE A 297 20.88 1.25 8.07
CA ILE A 297 20.16 0.87 6.85
C ILE A 297 19.00 1.83 6.55
N GLY A 298 18.63 2.70 7.49
CA GLY A 298 17.46 3.57 7.38
C GLY A 298 16.14 2.77 7.39
N THR A 299 15.03 3.44 7.08
CA THR A 299 13.75 2.75 6.86
C THR A 299 13.79 2.10 5.48
N PRO A 300 13.68 0.77 5.38
CA PRO A 300 13.75 0.09 4.11
C PRO A 300 12.57 0.47 3.22
N THR A 301 12.82 0.68 1.92
CA THR A 301 11.76 0.84 0.93
C THR A 301 11.26 -0.54 0.48
N PRO A 302 10.01 -0.64 -0.04
CA PRO A 302 9.52 -1.87 -0.66
C PRO A 302 10.46 -2.42 -1.75
N LEU A 303 11.10 -1.53 -2.52
CA LEU A 303 12.12 -1.90 -3.50
C LEU A 303 13.33 -2.58 -2.84
N ALA A 304 13.93 -1.96 -1.81
CA ALA A 304 15.09 -2.53 -1.13
C ALA A 304 14.77 -3.90 -0.51
N VAL A 305 13.59 -4.06 0.11
CA VAL A 305 13.15 -5.36 0.66
C VAL A 305 12.97 -6.40 -0.44
N ALA A 306 12.29 -6.05 -1.54
CA ALA A 306 12.10 -6.97 -2.67
C ALA A 306 13.43 -7.40 -3.29
N MET A 307 14.40 -6.48 -3.39
CA MET A 307 15.76 -6.78 -3.85
C MET A 307 16.45 -7.79 -2.93
N LEU A 308 16.38 -7.60 -1.61
CA LEU A 308 16.99 -8.51 -0.64
C LEU A 308 16.34 -9.89 -0.65
N LEU A 309 15.00 -9.95 -0.72
CA LEU A 309 14.27 -11.20 -0.84
C LEU A 309 14.63 -11.97 -2.11
N ALA A 310 14.80 -11.26 -3.23
CA ALA A 310 15.22 -11.86 -4.50
C ALA A 310 16.64 -12.47 -4.47
N THR A 311 17.47 -12.17 -3.46
CA THR A 311 18.76 -12.86 -3.28
C THR A 311 18.63 -14.29 -2.75
N GLY A 312 17.45 -14.67 -2.23
CA GLY A 312 17.23 -15.95 -1.54
C GLY A 312 17.97 -16.09 -0.21
N ARG A 313 18.53 -14.99 0.32
CA ARG A 313 19.29 -14.96 1.58
C ARG A 313 18.39 -14.53 2.74
N THR A 314 18.84 -14.79 3.96
CA THR A 314 18.18 -14.29 5.17
C THR A 314 18.25 -12.77 5.25
N LEU A 315 17.12 -12.13 5.55
CA LEU A 315 17.10 -10.69 5.83
C LEU A 315 17.88 -10.39 7.13
N PRO A 316 18.56 -9.23 7.21
CA PRO A 316 19.24 -8.79 8.43
C PRO A 316 18.22 -8.60 9.57
N ALA A 317 18.63 -8.97 10.79
CA ALA A 317 17.78 -8.89 11.98
C ALA A 317 17.23 -7.48 12.22
N SER A 318 18.01 -6.45 11.90
CA SER A 318 17.59 -5.04 12.03
C SER A 318 16.36 -4.66 11.20
N LEU A 319 16.06 -5.37 10.11
CA LEU A 319 14.81 -5.18 9.34
C LEU A 319 13.60 -5.88 9.97
N LEU A 320 13.85 -6.82 10.89
CA LEU A 320 12.85 -7.63 11.58
C LEU A 320 12.66 -7.20 13.03
N ASP A 321 13.42 -6.22 13.51
CA ASP A 321 13.25 -5.58 14.81
C ASP A 321 12.12 -4.54 14.70
N ALA A 322 10.92 -4.91 15.16
CA ALA A 322 9.67 -4.12 15.04
C ALA A 322 9.28 -3.77 13.57
N PRO A 323 9.06 -4.78 12.72
CA PRO A 323 8.83 -4.57 11.29
C PRO A 323 7.48 -3.91 11.04
N GLU A 324 7.45 -3.00 10.07
CA GLU A 324 6.18 -2.47 9.58
C GLU A 324 5.33 -3.62 8.98
N PRO A 325 3.98 -3.53 9.06
CA PRO A 325 3.10 -4.61 8.61
C PRO A 325 3.35 -5.07 7.16
N TRP A 326 3.73 -4.15 6.27
CA TRP A 326 4.03 -4.48 4.88
C TRP A 326 5.33 -5.30 4.71
N VAL A 327 6.33 -5.08 5.58
CA VAL A 327 7.57 -5.89 5.59
C VAL A 327 7.21 -7.31 5.96
N LEU A 328 6.41 -7.50 7.02
CA LEU A 328 5.93 -8.81 7.44
C LEU A 328 5.16 -9.52 6.31
N ARG A 329 4.32 -8.80 5.57
CA ARG A 329 3.62 -9.36 4.42
C ARG A 329 4.60 -9.80 3.32
N ALA A 330 5.57 -8.98 2.96
CA ALA A 330 6.57 -9.32 1.95
C ALA A 330 7.35 -10.60 2.33
N VAL A 331 7.77 -10.70 3.60
CA VAL A 331 8.46 -11.90 4.11
C VAL A 331 7.55 -13.13 4.03
N ALA A 332 6.30 -13.02 4.50
CA ALA A 332 5.36 -14.14 4.48
C ALA A 332 5.11 -14.67 3.07
N LEU A 333 4.86 -13.77 2.10
CA LEU A 333 4.64 -14.16 0.70
C LEU A 333 5.89 -14.77 0.06
N SER A 334 7.08 -14.28 0.40
CA SER A 334 8.33 -14.84 -0.11
C SER A 334 8.59 -16.27 0.41
N ALA A 335 8.19 -16.56 1.64
CA ALA A 335 8.32 -17.89 2.22
C ALA A 335 7.40 -18.90 1.53
N ASP A 336 6.17 -18.50 1.21
CA ASP A 336 5.22 -19.34 0.47
C ASP A 336 5.71 -19.69 -0.93
N THR A 337 6.44 -18.79 -1.59
CA THR A 337 7.03 -19.05 -2.93
C THR A 337 8.29 -19.92 -2.93
N ALA A 338 8.92 -20.11 -1.76
CA ALA A 338 10.16 -20.89 -1.62
C ALA A 338 9.92 -22.36 -1.19
N ALA A 339 8.67 -22.72 -0.88
CA ALA A 339 8.24 -24.07 -0.49
C ALA A 339 7.75 -24.89 -1.69
#